data_AF-A0A1W9QC44-F1
#
_entry.id   AF-A0A1W9QC44-F1
#
_cell.length_a   1.000
_cell.length_b   1.000
_cell.length_c   1.000
_cell.angle_alpha   90.00
_cell.angle_beta   90.00
_cell.angle_gamma   90.00
#
_symmetry.space_group_name_H-M   'P 1'
#
loop_
_entity.id
_entity.type
_entity.pdbx_description
1 polymer ?
#
loop_
_entity_poly.entity_id
_entity_poly.type
_entity_poly.pdbx_seq_one_letter_code
_entity_poly.pdbx_strand_id
1 'polypeptide(L)'
;MGPGVAYSLNYERIVGNAVGLRVGLSGWGGTNQTNSSMVVTVPVMISFLGIRDTKNVFEVGGGGVFLYSGTQDNSVNVVSFSGTGGIAALYGGYRLHPVDKVGFQFRVGFGIQAMFINNQSIIYPWPYLSFGAGF
;
A
#
# COMPACT_ATOMS: atom_id res chain seq x y z
N MET A 1 0.37 -3.71 6.67
CA MET A 1 0.95 -2.72 5.75
C MET A 1 1.14 -3.38 4.40
N GLY A 2 0.36 -2.96 3.39
CA GLY A 2 0.74 -3.22 2.01
C GLY A 2 1.95 -2.37 1.61
N PRO A 3 2.34 -2.33 0.33
CA PRO A 3 3.39 -1.45 -0.18
C PRO A 3 2.99 0.05 -0.20
N GLY A 4 2.19 0.50 0.77
CA GLY A 4 1.88 1.91 1.03
C GLY A 4 2.67 2.44 2.23
N VAL A 5 2.57 3.76 2.47
CA VAL A 5 3.33 4.50 3.49
C VAL A 5 2.98 4.02 4.92
N ALA A 6 3.80 4.45 5.90
CA ALA A 6 3.91 4.02 7.30
C ALA A 6 2.62 3.76 8.12
N TYR A 7 1.45 4.25 7.69
CA TYR A 7 0.15 3.80 8.20
C TYR A 7 -0.82 3.61 7.04
N SER A 8 -1.32 2.38 6.82
CA SER A 8 -2.21 2.06 5.71
C SER A 8 -3.40 1.19 6.12
N LEU A 9 -4.59 1.63 5.76
CA LEU A 9 -5.81 0.82 5.76
C LEU A 9 -5.99 0.25 4.35
N ASN A 10 -6.16 -1.06 4.25
CA ASN A 10 -6.27 -1.73 2.96
C ASN A 10 -7.50 -2.63 2.98
N TYR A 11 -8.37 -2.46 1.99
CA TYR A 11 -9.44 -3.39 1.68
C TYR A 11 -8.97 -4.29 0.54
N GLU A 12 -9.15 -5.59 0.70
CA GLU A 12 -8.82 -6.56 -0.35
C GLU A 12 -10.00 -7.49 -0.58
N ARG A 13 -10.31 -7.71 -1.86
CA ARG A 13 -11.32 -8.66 -2.31
C ARG A 13 -10.66 -9.67 -3.23
N ILE A 14 -10.83 -10.95 -2.93
CA ILE A 14 -10.42 -12.03 -3.81
C ILE A 14 -11.52 -12.19 -4.88
N VAL A 15 -11.13 -12.08 -6.15
CA VAL A 15 -11.99 -12.25 -7.31
C VAL A 15 -11.64 -13.59 -7.96
N GLY A 16 -12.59 -14.54 -7.91
CA GLY A 16 -12.36 -15.91 -8.34
C GLY A 16 -11.47 -16.69 -7.36
N ASN A 17 -10.64 -17.60 -7.89
CA ASN A 17 -9.86 -18.53 -7.06
C ASN A 17 -8.37 -18.16 -6.91
N ALA A 18 -7.88 -17.19 -7.70
CA ALA A 18 -6.43 -16.93 -7.80
C ALA A 18 -6.06 -15.44 -7.89
N VAL A 19 -7.03 -14.51 -7.96
CA VAL A 19 -6.74 -13.08 -8.12
C VAL A 19 -7.25 -12.29 -6.93
N GLY A 20 -6.41 -11.46 -6.31
CA GLY A 20 -6.78 -10.49 -5.28
C GLY A 20 -6.73 -9.07 -5.82
N LEU A 21 -7.79 -8.30 -5.61
CA LEU A 21 -7.80 -6.86 -5.84
C LEU A 21 -7.75 -6.14 -4.51
N ARG A 22 -6.80 -5.22 -4.36
CA ARG A 22 -6.60 -4.43 -3.14
C ARG A 22 -6.67 -2.95 -3.47
N VAL A 23 -7.45 -2.23 -2.69
CA VAL A 23 -7.45 -0.77 -2.66
C VAL A 23 -7.24 -0.33 -1.22
N GLY A 24 -6.35 0.63 -1.01
CA GLY A 24 -6.08 1.16 0.31
C GLY A 24 -6.07 2.67 0.35
N LEU A 25 -6.01 3.17 1.58
CA LEU A 25 -5.71 4.55 1.90
C LEU A 25 -4.57 4.52 2.92
N SER A 26 -3.51 5.24 2.64
CA SER A 26 -2.40 5.39 3.55
C SER A 26 -2.01 6.84 3.69
N GLY A 27 -1.44 7.18 4.83
CA GLY A 27 -1.06 8.55 5.12
C GLY A 27 0.16 8.62 6.01
N TRP A 28 0.93 9.68 5.84
CA TRP A 28 1.98 10.07 6.76
C TRP A 28 2.00 11.59 6.84
N GLY A 29 2.07 12.11 8.05
CA GLY A 29 2.14 13.53 8.30
C GLY A 29 3.27 13.85 9.27
N GLY A 30 3.89 15.01 9.08
CA GLY A 30 4.89 15.56 9.98
C GLY A 30 4.55 17.01 10.29
N THR A 31 4.65 17.40 11.55
CA THR A 31 4.39 18.78 12.00
C THR A 31 5.69 19.44 12.38
N ASN A 32 5.97 20.61 11.81
CA ASN A 32 6.95 21.56 12.31
C ASN A 32 6.23 22.77 12.92
N GLN A 33 6.95 23.56 13.73
CA GLN A 33 6.41 24.65 14.56
C GLN A 33 5.49 25.63 13.82
N THR A 34 5.65 25.79 12.50
CA THR A 34 4.88 26.72 11.66
C THR A 34 3.99 26.03 10.62
N ASN A 35 4.37 24.83 10.14
CA ASN A 35 3.72 24.15 9.02
C ASN A 35 3.54 22.66 9.29
N SER A 36 2.42 22.10 8.87
CA SER A 36 2.20 20.65 8.85
C SER A 36 2.24 20.14 7.40
N SER A 37 3.00 19.07 7.16
CA SER A 37 3.08 18.41 5.86
C SER A 37 2.32 17.09 5.94
N MET A 38 1.43 16.81 4.99
CA MET A 38 0.70 15.56 4.90
C MET A 38 0.91 14.93 3.53
N VAL A 39 1.21 13.63 3.51
CA VAL A 39 1.23 12.80 2.33
C VAL A 39 0.13 11.77 2.48
N VAL A 40 -0.81 11.75 1.55
CA VAL A 40 -1.85 10.74 1.43
C VAL A 40 -1.57 9.93 0.19
N THR A 41 -1.68 8.61 0.29
CA THR A 41 -1.54 7.76 -0.88
C THR A 41 -2.65 6.73 -0.98
N VAL A 42 -3.09 6.47 -2.21
CA VAL A 42 -4.14 5.51 -2.54
C VAL A 42 -3.51 4.35 -3.33
N PRO A 43 -3.07 3.28 -2.66
CA PRO A 43 -2.57 2.10 -3.35
C PRO A 43 -3.71 1.31 -3.99
N VAL A 44 -3.56 0.99 -5.27
CA VAL A 44 -4.42 0.07 -6.04
C VAL A 44 -3.55 -1.05 -6.56
N MET A 45 -3.72 -2.26 -6.01
CA MET A 45 -2.88 -3.42 -6.28
C MET A 45 -3.71 -4.60 -6.78
N ILE A 46 -3.14 -5.35 -7.70
CA ILE A 46 -3.62 -6.67 -8.10
C ILE A 46 -2.60 -7.72 -7.69
N SER A 47 -3.05 -8.83 -7.12
CA SER A 47 -2.22 -9.96 -6.74
C SER A 47 -2.71 -11.25 -7.37
N PHE A 48 -1.76 -12.08 -7.77
CA PHE A 48 -1.98 -13.46 -8.13
C PHE A 48 -1.55 -14.34 -6.95
N LEU A 49 -2.50 -15.12 -6.44
CA LEU A 49 -2.32 -16.14 -5.42
C LEU A 49 -1.83 -17.39 -6.15
N GLY A 50 -0.52 -17.62 -6.12
CA GLY A 50 0.14 -18.72 -6.80
C GLY A 50 0.01 -20.03 -6.02
N ILE A 51 1.14 -20.64 -5.70
CA ILE A 51 1.19 -21.93 -5.00
C ILE A 51 0.55 -21.76 -3.61
N ARG A 52 -0.51 -22.54 -3.38
CA ARG A 52 -1.23 -22.61 -2.11
C ARG A 52 -1.08 -23.99 -1.50
N ASP A 53 -0.54 -24.03 -0.28
CA ASP A 53 -0.61 -25.19 0.58
C ASP A 53 -1.49 -24.84 1.79
N THR A 54 -2.75 -25.25 1.73
CA THR A 54 -3.75 -25.04 2.78
C THR A 54 -3.83 -23.56 3.18
N LYS A 55 -3.15 -23.16 4.27
CA LYS A 55 -3.16 -21.81 4.85
C LYS A 55 -2.07 -20.90 4.29
N ASN A 56 -1.10 -21.47 3.58
CA ASN A 56 0.11 -20.83 3.13
C ASN A 56 0.00 -20.54 1.64
N VAL A 57 0.21 -19.30 1.24
CA VAL A 57 0.07 -18.88 -0.15
C VAL A 57 1.24 -18.01 -0.53
N PHE A 58 1.90 -18.37 -1.62
CA PHE A 58 2.82 -17.46 -2.30
C PHE A 58 2.02 -16.47 -3.15
N GLU A 59 2.18 -15.18 -2.90
CA GLU A 59 1.52 -14.11 -3.66
C GLU A 59 2.54 -13.30 -4.45
N VAL A 60 2.23 -13.02 -5.72
CA VAL A 60 2.96 -12.06 -6.55
C VAL A 60 1.95 -11.04 -7.03
N GLY A 61 2.27 -9.77 -6.93
CA GLY A 61 1.35 -8.70 -7.32
C GLY A 61 2.05 -7.49 -7.84
N GLY A 62 1.25 -6.60 -8.41
CA GLY A 62 1.69 -5.34 -8.94
C GLY A 62 0.57 -4.32 -8.90
N GLY A 63 0.91 -3.05 -9.02
CA GLY A 63 -0.09 -2.00 -8.99
C GLY A 63 0.51 -0.60 -8.99
N GLY A 64 -0.37 0.36 -8.83
CA GLY A 64 -0.04 1.78 -8.76
C GLY A 64 -0.43 2.34 -7.41
N VAL A 65 0.36 3.27 -6.90
CA VAL A 65 0.03 4.08 -5.74
C VAL A 65 -0.07 5.52 -6.22
N PHE A 66 -1.25 6.11 -6.06
CA PHE A 66 -1.46 7.53 -6.30
C PHE A 66 -1.01 8.30 -5.07
N LEU A 67 -0.12 9.27 -5.26
CA LEU A 67 0.42 10.10 -4.19
C LEU A 67 -0.19 11.49 -4.28
N TYR A 68 -0.70 11.97 -3.16
CA TYR A 68 -1.19 13.33 -2.96
C TYR A 68 -0.41 13.93 -1.79
N SER A 69 0.34 15.00 -2.04
CA SER A 69 1.00 15.76 -0.98
C SER A 69 0.31 17.10 -0.79
N GLY A 70 0.14 17.45 0.48
CA GLY A 70 -0.39 18.74 0.89
C GLY A 70 0.38 19.34 2.05
N THR A 71 0.33 20.66 2.12
CA THR A 71 0.85 21.44 3.23
C THR A 71 -0.31 22.19 3.88
N GLN A 72 -0.31 22.19 5.21
CA GLN A 72 -1.20 22.96 6.04
C GLN A 72 -0.39 24.08 6.70
N ASP A 73 -0.81 25.31 6.46
CA ASP A 73 -0.33 26.45 7.24
C ASP A 73 -1.13 26.48 8.55
N ASN A 74 -0.43 26.28 9.67
CA ASN A 74 -1.06 26.22 10.99
C ASN A 74 -1.66 27.58 11.41
N SER A 75 -1.32 28.66 10.72
CA SER A 75 -1.80 30.02 10.99
C SER A 75 -3.19 30.29 10.38
N VAL A 76 -3.55 29.56 9.31
CA VAL A 76 -4.78 29.82 8.52
C VAL A 76 -5.72 28.60 8.46
N ASN A 77 -5.31 27.44 8.98
CA ASN A 77 -6.11 26.20 8.94
C ASN A 77 -6.57 25.82 7.51
N VAL A 78 -5.78 26.16 6.50
CA VAL A 78 -6.03 25.78 5.11
C VAL A 78 -5.08 24.65 4.74
N VAL A 79 -5.63 23.55 4.24
CA VAL A 79 -4.87 22.43 3.67
C VAL A 79 -4.84 22.61 2.15
N SER A 80 -3.66 22.80 1.58
CA SER A 80 -3.46 22.86 0.13
C SER A 80 -2.81 21.58 -0.35
N PHE A 81 -3.37 20.92 -1.37
CA PHE A 81 -2.75 19.79 -2.04
C PHE A 81 -2.10 20.28 -3.34
N SER A 82 -0.78 20.15 -3.45
CA SER A 82 -0.02 20.72 -4.57
C SER A 82 0.81 19.70 -5.36
N GLY A 83 1.01 18.49 -4.83
CA GLY A 83 1.78 17.44 -5.50
C GLY A 83 0.95 16.21 -5.79
N THR A 84 0.88 15.84 -7.07
CA THR A 84 0.37 14.54 -7.52
C THR A 84 1.50 13.72 -8.09
N GLY A 85 1.69 12.50 -7.60
CA GLY A 85 2.72 11.58 -8.07
C GLY A 85 2.18 10.16 -8.26
N GLY A 86 2.91 9.35 -9.01
CA GLY A 86 2.60 7.93 -9.20
C GLY A 86 3.77 7.08 -8.75
N ILE A 87 3.47 5.99 -8.05
CA ILE A 87 4.44 4.94 -7.74
C ILE A 87 3.94 3.66 -8.39
N ALA A 88 4.70 3.08 -9.30
CA ALA A 88 4.45 1.71 -9.74
C ALA A 88 5.11 0.76 -8.73
N ALA A 89 4.40 -0.27 -8.28
CA ALA A 89 4.89 -1.24 -7.33
C ALA A 89 4.72 -2.65 -7.88
N LEU A 90 5.76 -3.46 -7.74
CA LEU A 90 5.73 -4.91 -7.92
C LEU A 90 6.13 -5.56 -6.60
N TYR A 91 5.54 -6.68 -6.25
CA TYR A 91 5.89 -7.39 -5.02
C TYR A 91 5.72 -8.90 -5.15
N GLY A 92 6.54 -9.61 -4.38
CA GLY A 92 6.44 -11.04 -4.16
C GLY A 92 6.54 -11.33 -2.67
N GLY A 93 5.72 -12.23 -2.18
CA GLY A 93 5.67 -12.49 -0.75
C GLY A 93 4.90 -13.73 -0.37
N TYR A 94 4.82 -13.92 0.93
CA TYR A 94 4.12 -15.02 1.56
C TYR A 94 2.94 -14.48 2.34
N ARG A 95 1.79 -15.12 2.15
CA ARG A 95 0.55 -14.85 2.87
C ARG A 95 0.12 -16.09 3.62
N LEU A 96 -0.16 -15.91 4.90
CA LEU A 96 -0.90 -16.87 5.70
C LEU A 96 -2.35 -16.41 5.79
N HIS A 97 -3.28 -17.23 5.28
CA HIS A 97 -4.72 -16.95 5.25
C HIS A 97 -5.52 -18.20 5.60
N PRO A 98 -6.40 -18.16 6.62
CA PRO A 98 -7.29 -19.28 6.90
C PRO A 98 -8.24 -19.50 5.72
N VAL A 99 -8.40 -20.77 5.31
CA VAL A 99 -9.13 -21.16 4.10
C VAL A 99 -10.64 -21.16 4.30
N ASP A 100 -11.09 -21.43 5.54
CA ASP A 100 -12.48 -21.84 5.81
C ASP A 100 -13.15 -21.05 6.97
N LYS A 101 -12.50 -20.01 7.51
CA LYS A 101 -13.02 -19.27 8.67
C LYS A 101 -12.62 -17.79 8.63
N VAL A 102 -13.47 -16.95 9.23
CA VAL A 102 -13.10 -15.61 9.70
C VAL A 102 -11.80 -15.73 10.49
N GLY A 103 -10.78 -14.95 10.14
CA GLY A 103 -9.51 -15.08 10.83
C GLY A 103 -8.43 -14.09 10.40
N PHE A 104 -7.34 -14.12 11.16
CA PHE A 104 -6.21 -13.24 10.95
C PHE A 104 -5.42 -13.66 9.71
N GLN A 105 -5.08 -12.66 8.90
CA GLN A 105 -4.16 -12.78 7.79
C GLN A 105 -2.82 -12.14 8.15
N PHE A 106 -1.75 -12.85 7.84
CA PHE A 106 -0.39 -12.35 7.95
C PHE A 106 0.25 -12.35 6.57
N ARG A 107 1.01 -11.31 6.24
CA ARG A 107 1.78 -11.23 5.01
C ARG A 107 3.14 -10.65 5.29
N VAL A 108 4.13 -11.21 4.62
CA VAL A 108 5.48 -10.68 4.59
C VAL A 108 6.02 -10.86 3.19
N GLY A 109 6.73 -9.86 2.69
CA GLY A 109 7.30 -9.96 1.37
C GLY A 109 8.21 -8.80 1.05
N PHE A 110 8.58 -8.78 -0.21
CA PHE A 110 9.50 -7.80 -0.74
C PHE A 110 8.93 -7.23 -2.03
N GLY A 111 8.95 -5.91 -2.14
CA GLY A 111 8.55 -5.21 -3.34
C GLY A 111 9.66 -4.36 -3.92
N ILE A 112 9.49 -4.03 -5.20
CA ILE A 112 10.24 -2.98 -5.90
C ILE A 112 9.23 -1.88 -6.20
N GLN A 113 9.55 -0.66 -5.81
CA GLN A 113 8.75 0.53 -6.09
C GLN A 113 9.52 1.45 -7.02
N ALA A 114 8.83 1.96 -8.04
CA ALA A 114 9.33 2.96 -8.97
C ALA A 114 8.48 4.22 -8.82
N MET A 115 9.06 5.28 -8.25
CA MET A 115 8.41 6.57 -8.06
C MET A 115 8.77 7.50 -9.22
N PHE A 116 7.75 8.14 -9.80
CA PHE A 116 7.91 9.06 -10.93
C PHE A 116 7.57 10.49 -10.50
N ILE A 117 8.56 11.37 -10.49
CA ILE A 117 8.40 12.81 -10.15
C ILE A 117 9.22 13.63 -11.15
N ASN A 118 8.60 14.59 -11.84
CA ASN A 118 9.28 15.57 -12.70
C ASN A 118 10.32 14.97 -13.67
N ASN A 119 9.92 13.96 -14.46
CA ASN A 119 10.77 13.20 -15.39
C ASN A 119 11.92 12.39 -14.76
N GLN A 120 12.00 12.30 -13.43
CA GLN A 120 12.92 11.40 -12.74
C GLN A 120 12.19 10.16 -12.21
N SER A 121 12.85 9.01 -12.34
CA SER A 121 12.39 7.75 -11.77
C SER A 121 13.37 7.29 -10.70
N ILE A 122 12.88 7.07 -9.48
CA ILE A 122 13.66 6.45 -8.40
C ILE A 122 13.09 5.06 -8.18
N ILE A 123 13.95 4.05 -8.29
CA ILE A 123 13.60 2.65 -8.03
C ILE A 123 14.24 2.25 -6.71
N TYR A 124 13.45 1.75 -5.77
CA TYR A 124 13.94 1.31 -4.46
C TYR A 124 13.26 0.02 -4.00
N PRO A 125 14.00 -0.83 -3.26
CA PRO A 125 13.41 -1.99 -2.60
C PRO A 125 12.53 -1.56 -1.43
N TRP A 126 11.43 -2.29 -1.22
CA TRP A 126 10.49 -2.04 -0.13
C TRP A 126 10.07 -3.35 0.55
N PRO A 127 10.66 -3.71 1.69
CA PRO A 127 10.13 -4.81 2.49
C PRO A 127 8.76 -4.40 3.04
N TYR A 128 7.81 -5.33 3.07
CA TYR A 128 6.50 -5.08 3.65
C TYR A 128 6.07 -6.21 4.58
N LEU A 129 5.30 -5.81 5.59
CA LEU A 129 4.71 -6.71 6.55
C LEU A 129 3.28 -6.25 6.87
N SER A 130 2.33 -7.18 6.81
CA SER A 130 0.91 -6.88 6.95
C SER A 130 0.20 -7.84 7.85
N PHE A 131 -0.56 -7.28 8.78
CA PHE A 131 -1.61 -7.99 9.50
C PHE A 131 -2.96 -7.50 9.02
N GLY A 132 -3.94 -8.38 9.02
CA GLY A 132 -5.34 -8.02 8.82
C GLY A 132 -6.25 -9.11 9.34
N ALA A 133 -7.55 -8.93 9.19
CA ALA A 133 -8.54 -9.97 9.40
C ALA A 133 -9.42 -10.07 8.16
N GLY A 134 -9.74 -11.28 7.74
CA GLY A 134 -10.77 -11.57 6.74
C GLY A 134 -12.01 -12.10 7.43
N PHE A 135 -13.18 -11.67 6.97
CA PHE A 135 -14.49 -12.16 7.42
C PHE A 135 -15.31 -12.65 6.23
#